data_AF-A0A7C1CCZ1-F1
#
_entry.id   AF-A0A7C1CCZ1-F1
#
_cell.length_a   1.000
_cell.length_b   1.000
_cell.length_c   1.000
_cell.angle_alpha   90.00
_cell.angle_beta   90.00
_cell.angle_gamma   90.00
#
_symmetry.space_group_name_H-M   'P 1'
#
loop_
_entity.id
_entity.type
_entity.pdbx_description
1 polymer ?
#
loop_
_entity_poly.entity_id
_entity_poly.type
_entity_poly.pdbx_seq_one_letter_code
_entity_poly.pdbx_strand_id
1 'polypeptide(L)'
;MIKETASFPQQVYQIANDIRDMKIRGAGRIAKAAAEALKIAAESYKGEDLEDFKRYIKEAAKLLTSTRPTAVSLPNAVSWVLKALNTNVNTLQA
;
A
#
# COMPACT_ATOMS: atom_id res chain seq x y z
N MET A 1 10.76 -10.03 21.89
CA MET A 1 10.86 -10.25 20.43
C MET A 1 10.64 -8.92 19.75
N ILE A 2 11.70 -8.32 19.21
CA ILE A 2 11.57 -7.10 18.40
C ILE A 2 11.12 -7.58 17.02
N LYS A 3 9.86 -7.31 16.65
CA LYS A 3 9.39 -7.57 15.29
C LYS A 3 10.15 -6.61 14.37
N GLU A 4 10.90 -7.16 13.43
CA GLU A 4 11.56 -6.37 12.38
C GLU A 4 10.55 -5.38 11.79
N THR A 5 10.97 -4.13 11.66
CA THR A 5 10.16 -3.14 10.96
C THR A 5 10.03 -3.62 9.51
N ALA A 6 8.80 -3.72 9.00
CA ALA A 6 8.56 -4.19 7.64
C ALA A 6 9.42 -3.39 6.65
N SER A 7 10.32 -4.08 5.95
CA SER A 7 11.17 -3.49 4.91
C SER A 7 10.52 -3.73 3.56
N PHE A 8 10.28 -2.66 2.80
CA PHE A 8 9.71 -2.72 1.45
C PHE A 8 10.81 -2.63 0.38
N PRO A 9 10.54 -3.03 -0.88
CA PRO A 9 11.41 -2.72 -1.99
C PRO A 9 11.69 -1.21 -2.10
N GLN A 10 12.89 -0.84 -2.53
CA GLN A 10 13.30 0.58 -2.65
C GLN A 10 12.31 1.42 -3.48
N GLN A 11 11.66 0.82 -4.47
CA GLN A 11 10.64 1.46 -5.31
C GLN A 11 9.44 1.97 -4.51
N VAL A 12 9.02 1.26 -3.45
CA VAL A 12 7.92 1.70 -2.58
C VAL A 12 8.31 2.99 -1.84
N TYR A 13 9.54 3.05 -1.31
CA TYR A 13 10.06 4.25 -0.67
C TYR A 13 10.24 5.41 -1.66
N GLN A 14 10.69 5.13 -2.89
CA GLN A 14 10.79 6.14 -3.95
C GLN A 14 9.43 6.75 -4.28
N ILE A 15 8.39 5.93 -4.49
CA ILE A 15 7.04 6.43 -4.74
C ILE A 15 6.52 7.25 -3.55
N ALA A 16 6.73 6.78 -2.32
CA ALA A 16 6.34 7.52 -1.12
C ALA A 16 7.03 8.89 -1.03
N ASN A 17 8.33 8.96 -1.32
CA ASN A 17 9.09 10.21 -1.36
C ASN A 17 8.63 11.10 -2.51
N ASP A 18 8.37 10.56 -3.69
CA ASP A 18 7.92 11.36 -4.84
C ASP A 18 6.51 11.94 -4.65
N ILE A 19 5.65 11.25 -3.89
CA ILE A 19 4.37 11.82 -3.42
C ILE A 19 4.65 12.94 -2.39
N ARG A 20 5.48 12.67 -1.37
CA ARG A 20 5.83 13.64 -0.31
C ARG A 20 6.40 14.94 -0.86
N ASP A 21 7.35 14.83 -1.79
CA ASP A 21 8.08 15.94 -2.42
C ASP A 21 7.31 16.55 -3.59
N MET A 22 6.05 16.14 -3.81
CA MET A 22 5.15 16.66 -4.86
C MET A 22 5.66 16.53 -6.31
N LYS A 23 6.59 15.59 -6.55
CA LYS A 23 6.96 15.17 -7.91
C LYS A 23 5.80 14.44 -8.57
N ILE A 24 5.11 13.58 -7.82
CA ILE A 24 3.81 13.00 -8.18
C ILE A 24 2.71 13.86 -7.56
N ARG A 25 1.92 14.52 -8.41
CA ARG A 25 0.87 15.47 -7.97
C ARG A 25 -0.42 15.33 -8.76
N GLY A 26 -1.52 15.79 -8.19
CA GLY A 26 -2.87 15.67 -8.77
C GLY A 26 -3.51 14.32 -8.42
N ALA A 27 -4.83 14.35 -8.23
CA ALA A 27 -5.58 13.28 -7.58
C ALA A 27 -5.39 11.89 -8.24
N GLY A 28 -5.62 11.80 -9.55
CA GLY A 28 -5.50 10.53 -10.28
C GLY A 28 -4.09 9.94 -10.29
N ARG A 29 -3.06 10.80 -10.44
CA ARG A 29 -1.66 10.35 -10.43
C ARG A 29 -1.23 9.84 -9.06
N ILE A 30 -1.62 10.54 -7.99
CA ILE A 30 -1.38 10.12 -6.61
C ILE A 30 -2.07 8.77 -6.33
N ALA A 31 -3.34 8.64 -6.73
CA ALA A 31 -4.09 7.39 -6.56
C ALA A 31 -3.42 6.20 -7.27
N LYS A 32 -3.05 6.38 -8.54
CA LYS A 32 -2.36 5.34 -9.33
C LYS A 32 -1.01 4.97 -8.71
N ALA A 33 -0.22 5.95 -8.30
CA ALA A 33 1.08 5.70 -7.67
C ALA A 33 0.97 4.94 -6.35
N ALA A 34 0.00 5.29 -5.51
CA ALA A 34 -0.26 4.57 -4.26
C ALA A 34 -0.68 3.11 -4.49
N ALA A 35 -1.55 2.88 -5.48
CA ALA A 35 -1.94 1.52 -5.86
C ALA A 35 -0.76 0.70 -6.40
N GLU A 36 0.09 1.30 -7.25
CA GLU A 36 1.29 0.64 -7.77
C GLU A 36 2.28 0.29 -6.64
N ALA A 37 2.50 1.20 -5.69
CA ALA A 37 3.36 0.92 -4.54
C ALA A 37 2.85 -0.25 -3.68
N LEU A 38 1.53 -0.35 -3.46
CA LEU A 38 0.92 -1.48 -2.76
C LEU A 38 1.05 -2.79 -3.54
N LYS A 39 0.92 -2.75 -4.87
CA LYS A 39 1.15 -3.91 -5.74
C LYS A 39 2.60 -4.39 -5.64
N ILE A 40 3.57 -3.48 -5.79
CA ILE A 40 5.01 -3.80 -5.66
C ILE A 40 5.30 -4.41 -4.30
N ALA A 41 4.76 -3.84 -3.22
CA ALA A 41 4.87 -4.42 -1.89
C ALA A 41 4.32 -5.86 -1.90
N ALA A 42 3.07 -6.06 -2.35
CA ALA A 42 2.45 -7.38 -2.37
C ALA A 42 3.25 -8.43 -3.16
N GLU A 43 3.72 -8.12 -4.37
CA GLU A 43 4.52 -9.02 -5.21
C GLU A 43 5.90 -9.33 -4.59
N SER A 44 6.42 -8.44 -3.75
CA SER A 44 7.71 -8.61 -3.08
C SER A 44 7.65 -9.43 -1.79
N TYR A 45 6.45 -9.64 -1.22
CA TYR A 45 6.30 -10.39 0.03
C TYR A 45 6.78 -11.84 -0.14
N LYS A 46 7.58 -12.32 0.82
CA LYS A 46 8.20 -13.67 0.81
C LYS A 46 7.74 -14.59 1.94
N GLY A 47 6.83 -14.12 2.79
CA GLY A 47 6.27 -14.96 3.85
C GLY A 47 5.17 -15.88 3.32
N GLU A 48 4.77 -16.83 4.16
CA GLU A 48 3.75 -17.84 3.82
C GLU A 48 2.45 -17.65 4.60
N ASP A 49 2.46 -16.82 5.65
CA ASP A 49 1.29 -16.54 6.49
C ASP A 49 0.45 -15.36 5.96
N LEU A 50 -0.86 -15.55 5.92
CA LEU A 50 -1.83 -14.58 5.43
C LEU A 50 -1.95 -13.37 6.37
N GLU A 51 -1.87 -13.55 7.68
CA GLU A 51 -1.98 -12.46 8.63
C GLU A 51 -0.71 -11.59 8.66
N ASP A 52 0.46 -12.21 8.47
CA ASP A 52 1.71 -11.51 8.21
C ASP A 52 1.66 -10.73 6.89
N PHE A 53 1.11 -11.30 5.81
CA PHE A 53 0.90 -10.59 4.55
C PHE A 53 -0.01 -9.36 4.75
N LYS A 54 -1.17 -9.54 5.38
CA LYS A 54 -2.11 -8.43 5.66
C LYS A 54 -1.45 -7.34 6.48
N ARG A 55 -0.65 -7.70 7.49
CA ARG A 55 0.10 -6.76 8.32
C ARG A 55 1.15 -6.02 7.49
N TYR A 56 1.91 -6.72 6.66
CA TYR A 56 2.92 -6.15 5.77
C TYR A 56 2.31 -5.11 4.80
N ILE A 57 1.18 -5.42 4.16
CA ILE A 57 0.48 -4.48 3.28
C ILE A 57 -0.10 -3.28 4.06
N LYS A 58 -0.62 -3.50 5.28
CA LYS A 58 -1.09 -2.40 6.14
C LYS A 58 0.04 -1.44 6.54
N GLU A 59 1.25 -1.94 6.78
CA GLU A 59 2.41 -1.07 7.04
C GLU A 59 2.82 -0.28 5.79
N ALA A 60 2.77 -0.88 4.59
CA ALA A 60 3.00 -0.14 3.33
C ALA A 60 1.95 0.95 3.12
N ALA A 61 0.68 0.66 3.39
CA ALA A 61 -0.41 1.61 3.34
C ALA A 61 -0.21 2.79 4.32
N LYS A 62 0.24 2.50 5.55
CA LYS A 62 0.57 3.51 6.56
C LYS A 62 1.71 4.41 6.10
N LEU A 63 2.79 3.82 5.56
CA LEU A 63 3.88 4.57 4.94
C LEU A 63 3.35 5.54 3.87
N LEU A 64 2.60 5.04 2.90
CA LEU A 64 2.09 5.84 1.79
C LEU A 64 1.17 6.97 2.27
N THR A 65 0.16 6.66 3.07
CA THR A 65 -0.82 7.65 3.57
C THR A 65 -0.19 8.73 4.45
N SER A 66 0.92 8.43 5.15
CA SER A 66 1.65 9.42 5.95
C SER A 66 2.37 10.48 5.12
N THR A 67 2.59 10.24 3.81
CA THR A 67 3.39 11.14 2.96
C THR A 67 2.72 12.51 2.77
N ARG A 68 1.41 12.53 2.47
CA ARG A 68 0.59 13.74 2.31
C ARG A 68 -0.87 13.47 2.74
N PRO A 69 -1.17 13.46 4.05
CA PRO A 69 -2.52 13.14 4.57
C PRO A 69 -3.64 14.06 4.05
N THR A 70 -3.31 15.28 3.63
CA THR A 70 -4.26 16.25 3.07
C THR A 70 -4.62 15.99 1.61
N ALA A 71 -3.87 15.14 0.90
CA ALA A 71 -4.20 14.73 -0.46
C ALA A 71 -5.28 13.66 -0.43
N VAL A 72 -6.56 14.05 -0.33
CA VAL A 72 -7.73 13.16 -0.13
C VAL A 72 -7.76 11.91 -1.02
N SER A 73 -7.28 12.02 -2.27
CA SER A 73 -7.19 10.88 -3.20
C SER A 73 -6.27 9.75 -2.73
N LEU A 74 -5.25 10.06 -1.92
CA LEU A 74 -4.26 9.12 -1.41
C LEU A 74 -4.87 8.10 -0.43
N PRO A 75 -5.44 8.51 0.74
CA PRO A 75 -6.08 7.56 1.64
C PRO A 75 -7.27 6.86 0.99
N ASN A 76 -7.99 7.51 0.06
CA ASN A 76 -9.09 6.88 -0.67
C ASN A 76 -8.61 5.74 -1.57
N ALA A 77 -7.53 5.96 -2.35
CA ALA A 77 -6.97 4.92 -3.21
C ALA A 77 -6.40 3.76 -2.39
N VAL A 78 -5.67 4.05 -1.32
CA VAL A 78 -5.13 3.03 -0.41
C VAL A 78 -6.27 2.21 0.22
N SER A 79 -7.30 2.87 0.77
CA SER A 79 -8.46 2.20 1.35
C SER A 79 -9.19 1.31 0.33
N TRP A 80 -9.34 1.78 -0.91
CA TRP A 80 -9.95 0.99 -1.99
C TRP A 80 -9.17 -0.31 -2.27
N VAL A 81 -7.84 -0.25 -2.35
CA VAL A 81 -7.01 -1.45 -2.53
C VAL A 81 -7.10 -2.37 -1.31
N LEU A 82 -7.03 -1.83 -0.09
CA LEU A 82 -7.10 -2.62 1.14
C LEU A 82 -8.43 -3.36 1.33
N LYS A 83 -9.53 -2.89 0.72
CA LYS A 83 -10.82 -3.62 0.76
C LYS A 83 -10.68 -5.05 0.23
N ALA A 84 -9.85 -5.26 -0.81
CA ALA A 84 -9.62 -6.57 -1.40
C ALA A 84 -8.99 -7.58 -0.41
N LEU A 85 -8.25 -7.11 0.60
CA LEU A 85 -7.62 -7.97 1.61
C LEU A 85 -8.64 -8.64 2.55
N ASN A 86 -9.85 -8.07 2.66
CA ASN A 86 -10.90 -8.56 3.54
C ASN A 86 -12.02 -9.27 2.75
N THR A 87 -11.94 -9.30 1.42
CA THR A 87 -12.90 -10.00 0.59
C THR A 87 -12.55 -11.49 0.58
N ASN A 88 -13.41 -12.32 1.17
CA ASN A 88 -13.31 -13.77 1.03
C ASN A 88 -13.58 -14.15 -0.43
N VAL A 89 -12.61 -14.75 -1.10
CA VAL A 89 -12.69 -15.12 -2.54
C VAL A 89 -13.67 -16.28 -2.79
N ASN A 90 -14.20 -16.93 -1.74
CA ASN A 90 -15.14 -18.05 -1.83
C ASN A 90 -16.59 -17.66 -2.19
N THR A 91 -16.91 -16.38 -2.41
CA THR A 91 -18.28 -15.96 -2.80
C THR A 91 -18.53 -15.91 -4.30
N LEU A 92 -17.57 -16.32 -5.15
CA LEU A 92 -17.71 -16.37 -6.61
C LEU A 92 -18.02 -17.78 -7.16
N GLN A 93 -18.33 -18.73 -6.29
CA GLN A 93 -18.92 -20.02 -6.66
C GLN A 93 -20.40 -20.02 -6.26
N ALA A 94 -21.24 -19.40 -7.07
CA ALA A 94 -22.70 -19.53 -7.02
C ALA A 94 -23.25 -19.44 -8.44
#